data_AF-V5V2S6-F1
#
_entry.id   AF-V5V2S6-F1
#
_cell.length_a   1.000
_cell.length_b   1.000
_cell.length_c   1.000
_cell.angle_alpha   90.00
_cell.angle_beta   90.00
_cell.angle_gamma   90.00
#
_symmetry.space_group_name_H-M   'P 1'
#
loop_
_entity.id
_entity.type
_entity.pdbx_description
1 polymer ?
#
loop_
_entity_poly.entity_id
_entity_poly.type
_entity_poly.pdbx_seq_one_letter_code
_entity_poly.pdbx_strand_id
1 'polypeptide(L)'
;MIPSPRAAFACALHMQQPTIPVGEDGRLISHLQYMLMHPHKEDNYNASQFLWCYWRMGDWMPQLVTEGCQLRIMLDDSGNLLWGLEQMGQEEALAALRRITVDTYAPYLEWLGTCWGHAVIPSSPVADIELDIRAWQHP
;
A
#
# COMPACT_ATOMS: atom_id res chain seq x y z
N MET A 1 -36.85 9.66 -1.23
CA MET A 1 -36.39 8.98 -2.46
C MET A 1 -35.04 9.59 -2.80
N ILE A 2 -33.95 8.83 -2.60
CA ILE A 2 -32.60 9.30 -2.97
C ILE A 2 -32.59 9.37 -4.51
N PRO A 3 -32.30 10.53 -5.12
CA PRO A 3 -32.26 10.65 -6.57
C PRO A 3 -31.23 9.66 -7.13
N SER A 4 -31.59 8.97 -8.23
CA SER A 4 -30.67 8.05 -8.90
C SER A 4 -29.37 8.78 -9.27
N PRO A 5 -28.19 8.21 -8.94
CA PRO A 5 -26.93 8.87 -9.23
C PRO A 5 -26.75 9.04 -10.75
N ARG A 6 -26.35 10.25 -11.19
CA ARG A 6 -26.12 10.57 -12.60
C ARG A 6 -24.78 10.03 -13.13
N ALA A 7 -23.83 9.82 -12.24
CA ALA A 7 -22.53 9.20 -12.48
C ALA A 7 -21.95 8.72 -11.14
N ALA A 8 -21.01 7.79 -11.19
CA ALA A 8 -20.20 7.36 -10.05
C ALA A 8 -18.72 7.54 -10.39
N PHE A 9 -17.91 7.90 -9.38
CA PHE A 9 -16.47 8.01 -9.50
C PHE A 9 -15.82 7.24 -8.35
N ALA A 10 -14.74 6.53 -8.66
CA ALA A 10 -13.92 5.84 -7.69
C ALA A 10 -12.44 6.02 -8.05
N CYS A 11 -11.58 5.97 -7.04
CA CYS A 11 -10.13 6.06 -7.22
C CYS A 11 -9.48 4.79 -6.66
N ALA A 12 -8.70 4.10 -7.48
CA ALA A 12 -7.85 3.01 -7.06
C ALA A 12 -6.41 3.53 -6.88
N LEU A 13 -5.86 3.33 -5.69
CA LEU A 13 -4.48 3.65 -5.38
C LEU A 13 -3.70 2.35 -5.26
N HIS A 14 -2.72 2.15 -6.13
CA HIS A 14 -1.88 0.97 -6.18
C HIS A 14 -0.47 1.33 -5.71
N MET A 15 -0.02 0.68 -4.64
CA MET A 15 1.16 1.04 -3.88
C MET A 15 2.17 -0.11 -3.83
N GLN A 16 3.39 0.19 -4.28
CA GLN A 16 4.46 -0.80 -4.44
C GLN A 16 5.81 -0.20 -4.07
N GLN A 17 6.62 -0.98 -3.33
CA GLN A 17 8.08 -0.82 -3.22
C GLN A 17 8.74 -2.19 -3.33
N PRO A 18 9.77 -2.36 -4.17
CA PRO A 18 10.44 -3.64 -4.29
C PRO A 18 11.36 -3.93 -3.10
N THR A 19 11.64 -5.21 -2.86
CA THR A 19 12.75 -5.65 -2.01
C THR A 19 14.02 -5.80 -2.84
N ILE A 20 15.17 -5.43 -2.29
CA ILE A 20 16.46 -5.49 -2.98
C ILE A 20 17.56 -6.11 -2.09
N PRO A 21 18.52 -6.85 -2.67
CA PRO A 21 19.56 -7.59 -1.91
C PRO A 21 20.79 -6.72 -1.62
N VAL A 22 20.59 -5.55 -1.02
CA VAL A 22 21.68 -4.58 -0.76
C VAL A 22 21.89 -4.27 0.72
N GLY A 23 21.21 -4.99 1.61
CA GLY A 23 21.51 -4.91 3.03
C GLY A 23 22.83 -5.60 3.37
N GLU A 24 23.22 -5.53 4.65
CA GLU A 24 24.39 -6.23 5.17
C GLU A 24 24.36 -7.71 4.80
N ASP A 25 25.51 -8.24 4.37
CA ASP A 25 25.68 -9.60 3.85
C ASP A 25 24.72 -10.01 2.70
N GLY A 26 24.22 -9.03 1.95
CA GLY A 26 23.28 -9.28 0.85
C GLY A 26 21.85 -9.57 1.30
N ARG A 27 21.50 -9.30 2.56
CA ARG A 27 20.12 -9.48 3.03
C ARG A 27 19.16 -8.62 2.19
N LEU A 28 17.94 -9.13 2.02
CA LEU A 28 16.85 -8.38 1.42
C LEU A 28 16.43 -7.24 2.34
N ILE A 29 16.33 -6.03 1.76
CA ILE A 29 15.75 -4.86 2.42
C ILE A 29 14.71 -4.21 1.52
N SER A 30 13.78 -3.46 2.11
CA SER A 30 12.91 -2.56 1.35
C SER A 30 13.76 -1.56 0.55
N HIS A 31 13.43 -1.36 -0.73
CA HIS A 31 14.07 -0.31 -1.51
C HIS A 31 13.82 1.07 -0.90
N LEU A 32 12.65 1.30 -0.29
CA LEU A 32 12.39 2.55 0.44
C LEU A 32 13.39 2.77 1.59
N GLN A 33 13.79 1.70 2.29
CA GLN A 33 14.84 1.77 3.31
C GLN A 33 16.17 2.21 2.70
N TYR A 34 16.55 1.62 1.57
CA TYR A 34 17.74 2.03 0.84
C TYR A 34 17.69 3.51 0.45
N MET A 35 16.56 3.98 -0.08
CA MET A 35 16.40 5.37 -0.48
C MET A 35 16.56 6.32 0.72
N LEU A 36 15.95 6.01 1.86
CA LEU A 36 16.07 6.80 3.10
C LEU A 36 17.51 6.85 3.62
N MET A 37 18.28 5.77 3.51
CA MET A 37 19.69 5.72 3.90
C MET A 37 20.62 6.45 2.91
N HIS A 38 20.17 6.70 1.68
CA HIS A 38 20.98 7.29 0.61
C HIS A 38 20.26 8.46 -0.08
N PRO A 39 19.85 9.51 0.66
CA PRO A 39 18.95 10.55 0.14
C PRO A 39 19.57 11.41 -0.98
N HIS A 40 20.89 11.38 -1.13
CA HIS A 40 21.63 12.16 -2.13
C HIS A 40 21.91 11.40 -3.44
N LYS A 41 21.46 10.15 -3.55
CA LYS A 41 21.59 9.37 -4.78
C LYS A 41 20.32 9.46 -5.60
N GLU A 42 20.47 9.75 -6.89
CA GLU A 42 19.37 9.67 -7.86
C GLU A 42 18.09 10.36 -7.34
N ASP A 43 16.94 9.68 -7.44
CA ASP A 43 15.64 10.20 -7.01
C ASP A 43 15.30 9.87 -5.55
N ASN A 44 16.30 9.47 -4.74
CA ASN A 44 16.09 9.06 -3.35
C ASN A 44 15.62 10.19 -2.44
N TYR A 45 15.81 11.45 -2.84
CA TYR A 45 15.26 12.60 -2.12
C TYR A 45 13.72 12.55 -2.01
N ASN A 46 13.04 11.75 -2.85
CA ASN A 46 11.59 11.52 -2.78
C ASN A 46 11.17 10.50 -1.71
N ALA A 47 12.09 9.81 -1.04
CA ALA A 47 11.77 8.70 -0.14
C ALA A 47 10.76 9.06 0.95
N SER A 48 10.90 10.23 1.59
CA SER A 48 9.96 10.69 2.61
C SER A 48 8.57 10.96 2.04
N GLN A 49 8.48 11.43 0.79
CA GLN A 49 7.22 11.65 0.10
C GLN A 49 6.55 10.31 -0.27
N PHE A 50 7.33 9.34 -0.74
CA PHE A 50 6.82 7.98 -0.97
C PHE A 50 6.28 7.36 0.30
N LEU A 51 7.07 7.39 1.38
CA LEU A 51 6.64 6.89 2.68
C LEU A 51 5.32 7.54 3.11
N TRP A 52 5.22 8.87 3.04
CA TRP A 52 3.97 9.55 3.37
C TRP A 52 2.80 9.15 2.47
N CYS A 53 3.00 9.06 1.16
CA CYS A 53 1.97 8.63 0.22
C CYS A 53 1.39 7.25 0.57
N TYR A 54 2.20 6.32 1.08
CA TYR A 54 1.74 4.97 1.43
C TYR A 54 0.75 4.91 2.58
N TRP A 55 0.67 5.92 3.45
CA TRP A 55 -0.27 5.91 4.58
C TRP A 55 -1.14 7.16 4.69
N ARG A 56 -0.96 8.14 3.82
CA ARG A 56 -1.69 9.43 3.84
C ARG A 56 -3.21 9.29 3.84
N MET A 57 -3.74 8.26 3.19
CA MET A 57 -5.18 7.99 3.26
C MET A 57 -5.66 7.71 4.68
N GLY A 58 -4.80 7.15 5.53
CA GLY A 58 -5.03 6.95 6.95
C GLY A 58 -5.31 8.25 7.71
N ASP A 59 -4.73 9.37 7.29
CA ASP A 59 -4.97 10.69 7.88
C ASP A 59 -6.19 11.39 7.27
N TRP A 60 -6.29 11.33 5.96
CA TRP A 60 -7.30 12.08 5.21
C TRP A 60 -8.70 11.50 5.35
N MET A 61 -8.81 10.18 5.30
CA MET A 61 -10.10 9.52 5.24
C MET A 61 -10.95 9.76 6.49
N PRO A 62 -10.43 9.66 7.74
CA PRO A 62 -11.21 9.99 8.93
C PRO A 62 -11.78 11.42 8.91
N GLN A 63 -10.98 12.40 8.47
CA GLN A 63 -11.41 13.78 8.37
C GLN A 63 -12.52 13.94 7.32
N LEU A 64 -12.28 13.46 6.10
CA LEU A 64 -13.23 13.63 4.99
C LEU A 64 -14.57 12.92 5.26
N VAL A 65 -14.55 11.76 5.91
CA VAL A 65 -15.76 11.07 6.35
C VAL A 65 -16.51 11.89 7.41
N THR A 66 -15.80 12.47 8.37
CA THR A 66 -16.39 13.35 9.41
C THR A 66 -17.02 14.60 8.79
N GLU A 67 -16.44 15.14 7.72
CA GLU A 67 -16.98 16.25 6.94
C GLU A 67 -18.17 15.86 6.04
N GLY A 68 -18.56 14.58 6.02
CA GLY A 68 -19.71 14.06 5.27
C GLY A 68 -19.39 13.67 3.83
N CYS A 69 -18.12 13.62 3.41
CA CYS A 69 -17.74 13.19 2.07
C CYS A 69 -18.07 11.72 1.84
N GLN A 70 -18.66 11.41 0.67
CA GLN A 70 -18.99 10.05 0.24
C GLN A 70 -17.88 9.50 -0.66
N LEU A 71 -16.74 9.18 -0.04
CA LEU A 71 -15.56 8.66 -0.73
C LEU A 71 -15.82 7.27 -1.36
N ARG A 72 -15.11 6.97 -2.45
CA ARG A 72 -15.06 5.66 -3.09
C ARG A 72 -13.60 5.35 -3.45
N ILE A 73 -12.86 4.84 -2.47
CA ILE A 73 -11.43 4.57 -2.60
C ILE A 73 -11.20 3.06 -2.59
N MET A 74 -10.28 2.60 -3.43
CA MET A 74 -9.73 1.26 -3.36
C MET A 74 -8.25 1.39 -3.03
N LEU A 75 -7.78 0.67 -2.01
CA LEU A 75 -6.36 0.59 -1.67
C LEU A 75 -5.83 -0.80 -2.03
N ASP A 76 -4.77 -0.83 -2.83
CA ASP A 76 -4.01 -2.01 -3.22
C ASP A 76 -2.57 -1.80 -2.77
N ASP A 77 -2.20 -2.42 -1.65
CA ASP A 77 -0.87 -2.41 -1.08
C ASP A 77 -0.23 -3.80 -1.22
N SER A 78 0.91 -3.86 -1.92
CA SER A 78 1.66 -5.11 -2.08
C SER A 78 2.22 -5.67 -0.78
N GLY A 79 2.46 -6.99 -0.76
CA GLY A 79 3.12 -7.65 0.37
C GLY A 79 4.53 -7.11 0.61
N ASN A 80 5.31 -6.89 -0.46
CA ASN A 80 6.64 -6.27 -0.37
C ASN A 80 6.63 -4.90 0.31
N LEU A 81 5.63 -4.06 0.01
CA LEU A 81 5.49 -2.76 0.66
C LEU A 81 5.18 -2.91 2.15
N LEU A 82 4.17 -3.71 2.50
CA LEU A 82 3.75 -3.90 3.90
C LEU A 82 4.88 -4.50 4.74
N TRP A 83 5.53 -5.55 4.23
CA TRP A 83 6.72 -6.13 4.82
C TRP A 83 7.85 -5.10 4.97
N GLY A 84 8.05 -4.26 3.95
CA GLY A 84 9.05 -3.21 3.98
C GLY A 84 8.76 -2.14 5.05
N LEU A 85 7.50 -1.74 5.22
CA LEU A 85 7.07 -0.83 6.28
C LEU A 85 7.32 -1.43 7.66
N GLU A 86 7.01 -2.71 7.86
CA GLU A 86 7.30 -3.42 9.10
C GLU A 86 8.81 -3.53 9.36
N GLN A 87 9.58 -3.95 8.36
CA GLN A 87 11.04 -4.07 8.45
C GLN A 87 11.71 -2.73 8.83
N MET A 88 11.18 -1.61 8.33
CA MET A 88 11.66 -0.25 8.65
C MET A 88 11.15 0.29 9.98
N GLY A 89 10.29 -0.44 10.70
CA GLY A 89 9.69 0.03 11.96
C GLY A 89 8.67 1.16 11.76
N GLN A 90 8.00 1.24 10.61
CA GLN A 90 6.99 2.26 10.29
C GLN A 90 5.63 1.92 10.92
N GLU A 91 5.62 1.74 12.24
CA GLU A 91 4.42 1.31 13.00
C GLU A 91 3.25 2.30 12.85
N GLU A 92 3.54 3.60 12.80
CA GLU A 92 2.51 4.63 12.63
C GLU A 92 1.82 4.52 11.26
N ALA A 93 2.58 4.26 10.20
CA ALA A 93 2.04 4.07 8.86
C ALA A 93 1.14 2.83 8.81
N LEU A 94 1.60 1.71 9.38
CA LEU A 94 0.81 0.47 9.47
C LEU A 94 -0.45 0.65 10.33
N ALA A 95 -0.35 1.34 11.46
CA ALA A 95 -1.49 1.65 12.32
C ALA A 95 -2.51 2.55 11.60
N ALA A 96 -2.04 3.52 10.83
CA ALA A 96 -2.91 4.40 10.05
C ALA A 96 -3.67 3.64 8.96
N LEU A 97 -3.02 2.71 8.25
CA LEU A 97 -3.68 1.82 7.28
C LEU A 97 -4.70 0.90 7.95
N ARG A 98 -4.32 0.24 9.06
CA ARG A 98 -5.24 -0.62 9.85
C ARG A 98 -6.49 0.15 10.31
N ARG A 99 -6.33 1.40 10.76
CA ARG A 99 -7.44 2.24 11.21
C ARG A 99 -8.50 2.48 10.13
N ILE A 100 -8.12 2.56 8.85
CA ILE A 100 -9.04 2.85 7.75
C ILE A 100 -9.52 1.62 6.98
N THR A 101 -9.02 0.43 7.33
CA THR A 101 -9.32 -0.85 6.67
C THR A 101 -10.17 -1.77 7.56
N VAL A 102 -11.04 -1.16 8.38
CA VAL A 102 -11.99 -1.84 9.28
C VAL A 102 -13.43 -1.53 8.90
N ASP A 103 -14.38 -2.28 9.45
CA ASP A 103 -15.82 -2.21 9.12
C ASP A 103 -16.42 -0.79 9.13
N THR A 104 -15.97 0.08 10.04
CA THR A 104 -16.42 1.48 10.12
C THR A 104 -16.21 2.26 8.81
N TYR A 105 -15.17 1.92 8.06
CA TYR A 105 -14.78 2.60 6.82
C TYR A 105 -15.17 1.83 5.55
N ALA A 106 -15.72 0.61 5.68
CA ALA A 106 -16.15 -0.22 4.55
C ALA A 106 -17.09 0.47 3.53
N PRO A 107 -17.98 1.42 3.91
CA PRO A 107 -18.78 2.15 2.91
C PRO A 107 -17.97 3.06 1.99
N TYR A 108 -16.74 3.42 2.37
CA TYR A 108 -15.93 4.47 1.77
C TYR A 108 -14.63 3.94 1.14
N LEU A 109 -14.10 2.85 1.67
CA LEU A 109 -12.85 2.23 1.23
C LEU A 109 -12.99 0.72 1.10
N GLU A 110 -12.43 0.21 0.02
CA GLU A 110 -12.24 -1.21 -0.21
C GLU A 110 -10.74 -1.55 -0.18
N TRP A 111 -10.37 -2.52 0.66
CA TRP A 111 -9.01 -3.06 0.73
C TRP A 111 -8.88 -4.21 -0.26
N LEU A 112 -8.08 -4.02 -1.30
CA LEU A 112 -7.96 -4.96 -2.42
C LEU A 112 -6.83 -5.97 -2.19
N GLY A 113 -7.06 -7.20 -2.64
CA GLY A 113 -6.02 -8.21 -2.78
C GLY A 113 -5.13 -7.99 -4.00
N THR A 114 -3.85 -8.33 -3.85
CA THR A 114 -2.84 -8.23 -4.92
C THR A 114 -1.80 -9.35 -4.81
N CYS A 115 -0.76 -9.30 -5.64
CA CYS A 115 0.39 -10.21 -5.52
C CYS A 115 1.34 -9.72 -4.43
N TRP A 116 1.80 -10.64 -3.57
CA TRP A 116 2.75 -10.30 -2.52
C TRP A 116 4.02 -9.63 -3.07
N GLY A 117 4.61 -10.21 -4.11
CA GLY A 117 5.86 -9.78 -4.73
C GLY A 117 5.70 -8.84 -5.92
N HIS A 118 4.47 -8.38 -6.25
CA HIS A 118 4.16 -7.63 -7.47
C HIS A 118 4.43 -8.40 -8.77
N ALA A 119 4.04 -9.68 -8.77
CA ALA A 119 4.22 -10.56 -9.91
C ALA A 119 3.51 -10.07 -11.18
N VAL A 120 4.19 -10.20 -12.33
CA VAL A 120 3.60 -9.95 -13.66
C VAL A 120 2.90 -11.23 -14.11
N ILE A 121 1.62 -11.36 -13.73
CA ILE A 121 0.81 -12.57 -13.90
C ILE A 121 0.96 -13.26 -15.28
N PRO A 122 0.89 -12.56 -16.43
CA PRO A 122 0.98 -13.24 -17.74
C PRO A 122 2.33 -13.92 -18.03
N SER A 123 3.38 -13.56 -17.29
CA SER A 123 4.73 -14.10 -17.43
C SER A 123 5.20 -14.92 -16.22
N SER A 124 4.35 -15.07 -15.19
CA SER A 124 4.67 -15.84 -13.99
C SER A 124 4.20 -17.30 -14.14
N PRO A 125 5.02 -18.30 -13.73
CA PRO A 125 4.55 -19.68 -13.63
C PRO A 125 3.31 -19.78 -12.74
N VAL A 126 2.36 -20.65 -13.12
CA VAL A 126 1.08 -20.80 -12.38
C VAL A 126 1.29 -21.15 -10.91
N ALA A 127 2.29 -21.99 -10.59
CA ALA A 127 2.62 -22.34 -9.22
C ALA A 127 3.08 -21.11 -8.41
N ASP A 128 3.81 -20.19 -9.02
CA ASP A 128 4.32 -18.98 -8.36
C ASP A 128 3.17 -17.99 -8.13
N ILE A 129 2.21 -17.88 -9.05
CA ILE A 129 1.00 -17.06 -8.88
C ILE A 129 0.22 -17.48 -7.63
N GLU A 130 0.06 -18.79 -7.40
CA GLU A 130 -0.64 -19.31 -6.23
C GLU A 130 0.10 -18.94 -4.92
N LEU A 131 1.43 -18.98 -4.94
CA LEU A 131 2.26 -18.59 -3.80
C LEU A 131 2.15 -17.08 -3.53
N ASP A 132 2.20 -16.23 -4.56
CA ASP A 132 2.03 -14.78 -4.44
C ASP A 132 0.70 -14.38 -3.80
N ILE A 133 -0.41 -15.01 -4.24
CA ILE A 133 -1.75 -14.72 -3.71
C ILE A 133 -1.86 -15.19 -2.26
N ARG A 134 -1.38 -16.40 -1.94
CA ARG A 134 -1.45 -16.94 -0.58
C ARG A 134 -0.57 -16.17 0.40
N ALA A 135 0.62 -15.76 -0.02
CA ALA A 135 1.48 -14.93 0.80
C ALA A 135 0.83 -13.59 1.13
N TRP A 136 0.14 -12.97 0.16
CA TRP A 136 -0.57 -11.70 0.39
C TRP A 136 -1.72 -11.81 1.40
N GLN A 137 -2.38 -12.98 1.52
CA GLN A 137 -3.44 -13.21 2.50
C GLN A 137 -2.94 -13.28 3.95
N HIS A 138 -1.62 -13.44 4.14
CA HIS A 138 -0.95 -13.49 5.44
C HIS A 138 0.26 -12.55 5.46
N PRO A 139 0.07 -11.25 5.18
CA PRO A 139 1.15 -10.30 4.99
C PRO A 139 1.79 -9.87 6.30
#